data_AF-A0A1F7GBT0-F1
#
_entry.id   AF-A0A1F7GBT0-F1
#
_cell.length_a   1.000
_cell.length_b   1.000
_cell.length_c   1.000
_cell.angle_alpha   90.00
_cell.angle_beta   90.00
_cell.angle_gamma   90.00
#
_symmetry.space_group_name_H-M   'P 1'
#
loop_
_entity.id
_entity.type
_entity.pdbx_description
1 polymer ?
#
loop_
_entity_poly.entity_id
_entity_poly.type
_entity_poly.pdbx_seq_one_letter_code
_entity_poly.pdbx_strand_id
1 'polypeptide(L)' 'MAEKGNYEVFFQNYRNYLREFRDSLEDLIDIGSRKRICLKCFEKDPHTCHRKVVAELIKEYAGKQVDVIHR' A
#
# COMPACT_ATOMS: atom_id res chain seq x y z
N MET A 1 19.94 21.23 -8.38
CA MET A 1 19.03 21.35 -7.23
C MET A 1 17.98 20.27 -7.43
N ALA A 2 17.90 19.27 -6.54
CA ALA A 2 17.01 18.13 -6.74
C ALA A 2 15.56 18.61 -6.75
N GLU A 3 14.91 18.52 -7.92
CA GLU A 3 13.49 18.72 -8.10
C GLU A 3 12.78 17.72 -7.17
N LYS A 4 12.13 18.21 -6.12
CA LYS A 4 11.20 17.42 -5.29
C LYS A 4 10.04 17.02 -6.20
N GLY A 5 10.25 15.96 -6.98
CA GLY A 5 9.24 15.35 -7.84
C GLY A 5 7.99 15.10 -7.03
N ASN A 6 6.84 15.39 -7.64
CA ASN A 6 5.55 15.55 -6.98
C ASN A 6 5.03 14.20 -6.43
N TYR A 7 5.60 13.72 -5.33
CA TYR A 7 5.31 12.41 -4.72
C TYR A 7 3.82 12.25 -4.43
N GLU A 8 3.12 13.34 -4.10
CA GLU A 8 1.68 13.33 -3.87
C GLU A 8 0.91 12.91 -5.13
N VAL A 9 1.22 13.51 -6.27
CA VAL A 9 0.60 13.16 -7.56
C VAL A 9 0.92 11.71 -7.93
N PHE A 10 2.17 11.31 -7.71
CA PHE A 10 2.59 9.94 -7.95
C PHE A 10 1.80 8.93 -7.10
N PHE A 11 1.66 9.16 -5.79
CA PHE A 11 0.92 8.25 -4.91
C PHE A 11 -0.57 8.22 -5.23
N GLN A 12 -1.16 9.33 -5.68
CA GLN A 12 -2.56 9.35 -6.12
C GLN A 12 -2.75 8.53 -7.38
N ASN A 13 -1.88 8.69 -8.38
CA ASN A 13 -1.94 7.91 -9.60
C ASN A 13 -1.71 6.42 -9.32
N TYR A 14 -0.74 6.09 -8.47
CA TYR A 14 -0.46 4.72 -8.06
C TYR A 14 -1.63 4.09 -7.29
N ARG A 15 -2.27 4.87 -6.40
CA ARG A 15 -3.48 4.43 -5.70
C ARG A 15 -4.58 4.09 -6.71
N ASN A 16 -4.85 4.96 -7.68
CA ASN A 16 -5.89 4.73 -8.68
C ASN A 16 -5.59 3.50 -9.54
N TYR A 17 -4.34 3.34 -9.97
CA TYR A 17 -3.90 2.14 -10.68
C TYR A 17 -4.13 0.86 -9.87
N LEU A 18 -3.78 0.85 -8.58
CA LEU A 18 -4.00 -0.32 -7.71
C LEU A 18 -5.47 -0.68 -7.53
N ARG A 19 -6.39 0.29 -7.64
CA ARG A 19 -7.84 0.02 -7.57
C ARG A 19 -8.34 -0.81 -8.74
N GLU A 20 -7.65 -0.80 -9.88
CA GLU A 20 -7.96 -1.68 -11.01
C GLU A 20 -7.64 -3.15 -10.70
N PHE A 21 -6.79 -3.42 -9.70
CA PHE A 21 -6.40 -4.77 -9.25
C PHE A 21 -7.12 -5.15 -7.95
N ARG A 22 -8.42 -4.88 -7.89
CA ARG A 22 -9.23 -5.10 -6.69
C ARG A 22 -9.18 -6.55 -6.21
N ASP A 23 -9.31 -7.53 -7.12
CA ASP A 23 -9.24 -8.95 -6.77
C ASP A 23 -7.93 -9.32 -6.07
N SER A 24 -6.80 -8.80 -6.55
CA SER A 24 -5.48 -9.04 -5.91
C SER A 24 -5.37 -8.39 -4.53
N LEU A 25 -6.03 -7.26 -4.29
CA LEU A 25 -6.10 -6.64 -2.97
C LEU A 25 -7.00 -7.46 -2.02
N GLU A 26 -8.11 -8.01 -2.52
CA GLU A 26 -9.00 -8.89 -1.75
C GLU A 26 -8.29 -10.21 -1.40
N ASP A 27 -7.49 -10.79 -2.30
CA ASP A 27 -6.64 -11.94 -2.00
C ASP A 27 -5.62 -11.64 -0.89
N LEU A 28 -4.97 -10.47 -0.93
CA LEU A 28 -4.05 -10.05 0.11
C LEU A 28 -4.75 -9.91 1.47
N ILE A 29 -5.99 -9.41 1.49
CA ILE A 29 -6.82 -9.30 2.70
C ILE A 29 -7.15 -10.70 3.24
N ASP A 30 -7.58 -11.64 2.38
CA ASP A 30 -7.86 -13.01 2.79
C ASP A 30 -6.62 -13.68 3.38
N ILE A 31 -5.47 -13.58 2.71
CA ILE A 31 -4.20 -14.11 3.21
C ILE A 31 -3.83 -13.46 4.55
N GLY A 32 -3.95 -12.14 4.65
CA GLY A 32 -3.66 -11.37 5.86
C GLY A 32 -4.58 -11.71 7.04
N SER A 33 -5.82 -12.14 6.76
CA SER A 33 -6.78 -12.58 7.77
C SER A 33 -6.41 -13.93 8.40
N ARG A 34 -5.68 -14.77 7.67
CA ARG A 34 -5.28 -16.12 8.10
C ARG A 34 -3.88 -16.16 8.70
N LYS A 35 -3.00 -15.25 8.28
CA LYS A 35 -1.60 -15.18 8.74
C LYS A 35 -1.03 -13.78 8.62
N ARG A 36 -0.02 -13.48 9.45
CA ARG A 36 0.75 -12.24 9.33
C ARG A 36 1.51 -12.21 8.01
N ILE A 37 1.28 -11.16 7.21
CA ILE A 37 1.95 -10.93 5.93
C ILE A 37 2.99 -9.80 6.05
N CYS A 38 4.05 -9.88 5.26
CA CYS A 38 5.06 -8.82 5.15
C CYS A 38 5.12 -8.36 3.69
N LEU A 39 4.79 -7.08 3.46
CA LEU A 39 4.94 -6.46 2.15
C LEU A 39 6.38 -5.97 1.98
N LYS A 40 7.03 -6.36 0.88
CA LYS A 40 8.37 -5.91 0.51
C LYS A 40 8.31 -4.88 -0.61
N CYS A 41 9.23 -3.92 -0.59
CA CYS A 41 9.43 -2.93 -1.64
C CYS A 41 10.91 -2.67 -1.82
N PHE A 42 11.27 -2.11 -2.97
CA PHE A 42 12.67 -1.87 -3.35
C PHE A 42 13.13 -0.46 -2.99
N GLU A 43 12.21 0.44 -2.61
CA GLU A 43 12.54 1.80 -2.22
C GLU A 43 13.34 1.84 -0.91
N LYS A 44 14.38 2.66 -0.93
CA LYS A 44 15.30 2.88 0.18
C LYS A 44 14.65 3.62 1.35
N ASP A 45 13.69 4.50 1.08
CA ASP A 45 13.04 5.33 2.09
C ASP A 45 11.59 4.85 2.37
N PRO A 46 11.24 4.53 3.62
CA PRO A 46 9.93 4.01 3.99
C PRO A 46 8.81 5.08 3.91
N HIS A 47 9.15 6.37 3.99
CA HIS A 47 8.18 7.46 3.90
C HIS A 47 7.70 7.71 2.46
N THR A 48 8.53 7.36 1.49
CA THR A 48 8.22 7.42 0.05
C THR A 48 7.92 6.04 -0.55
N CYS A 49 7.63 5.04 0.28
CA CYS A 49 7.46 3.67 -0.17
C CYS A 49 6.03 3.38 -0.66
N HIS A 50 5.91 2.71 -1.81
CA HIS A 50 4.64 2.27 -2.41
C HIS A 50 3.79 1.42 -1.46
N ARG A 51 4.43 0.67 -0.54
CA ARG A 51 3.75 -0.19 0.44
C ARG A 51 2.75 0.56 1.32
N LYS A 52 2.98 1.85 1.57
CA LYS A 52 2.03 2.67 2.33
C LYS A 52 0.69 2.75 1.62
N VAL A 53 0.69 2.94 0.30
CA VAL A 53 -0.55 3.01 -0.49
C VAL A 53 -1.30 1.68 -0.45
N VAL A 54 -0.58 0.56 -0.58
CA VAL A 54 -1.16 -0.79 -0.50
C VAL A 54 -1.79 -1.03 0.88
N ALA A 55 -1.08 -0.70 1.97
CA ALA A 55 -1.59 -0.88 3.33
C ALA A 55 -2.85 -0.05 3.61
N GLU A 56 -2.90 1.18 3.11
CA GLU A 56 -4.08 2.05 3.23
C GLU A 56 -5.28 1.51 2.44
N LEU A 57 -5.07 1.00 1.22
CA LEU A 57 -6.12 0.36 0.42
C LEU A 57 -6.63 -0.93 1.08
N ILE A 58 -5.73 -1.74 1.64
CA ILE A 58 -6.10 -2.93 2.41
C ILE A 58 -6.99 -2.53 3.59
N LYS A 59 -6.64 -1.46 4.32
CA LYS A 59 -7.44 -0.96 5.44
C LYS A 59 -8.81 -0.42 4.99
N GLU A 60 -8.87 0.28 3.85
CA GLU A 60 -10.10 0.78 3.24
C GLU A 60 -11.04 -0.39 2.85
N TYR A 61 -10.50 -1.46 2.26
CA TYR A 61 -11.30 -2.59 1.76
C TYR A 61 -11.58 -3.69 2.78
N ALA A 62 -10.72 -3.90 3.77
CA ALA A 62 -10.92 -4.96 4.77
C ALA A 62 -12.13 -4.70 5.68
N GLY A 63 -12.63 -3.46 5.77
CA GLY A 63 -13.78 -3.10 6.61
C GLY A 63 -13.63 -3.43 8.10
N LYS A 64 -12.40 -3.74 8.55
CA LYS A 64 -12.04 -4.18 9.90
C LYS A 64 -10.81 -3.40 10.38
N GLN A 65 -10.54 -3.49 11.68
CA GLN A 65 -9.34 -2.88 12.27
C GLN A 65 -8.09 -3.62 11.75
N VAL A 66 -7.28 -2.93 10.94
CA VAL A 66 -5.98 -3.41 10.43
C VAL A 66 -4.88 -2.56 11.07
N ASP A 67 -3.99 -3.21 11.83
CA ASP A 67 -2.78 -2.61 12.37
C ASP A 67 -1.67 -2.61 11.31
N VAL A 68 -1.30 -1.41 10.86
CA VAL A 68 -0.21 -1.20 9.91
C VAL A 68 1.04 -0.76 10.67
N ILE A 69 2.06 -1.62 10.69
CA ILE A 69 3.35 -1.34 11.35
C ILE A 69 4.41 -1.08 10.27
N HIS A 70 4.91 0.15 10.22
CA HIS A 70 6.07 0.50 9.40
C HIS A 70 7.35 0.27 10.22
N ARG A 71 8.23 -0.62 9.76
CA ARG A 71 9.55 -0.88 10.33
C ARG A 71 10.63 -0.59 9.30
#